data_AF-A0A2K8SNQ2-F1
#
_entry.id   AF-A0A2K8SNQ2-F1
#
_cell.length_a   1.000
_cell.length_b   1.000
_cell.length_c   1.000
_cell.angle_alpha   90.00
_cell.angle_beta   90.00
_cell.angle_gamma   90.00
#
_symmetry.space_group_name_H-M   'P 1'
#
loop_
_entity.id
_entity.type
_entity.pdbx_description
1 polymer ?
#
loop_
_entity_poly.entity_id
_entity_poly.type
_entity_poly.pdbx_seq_one_letter_code
_entity_poly.pdbx_strand_id
1 'polypeptide(L)'
;MTTALEQINSFFNAILTKEVVQICQTYIPKEDTYVFVEGPRYSTIGQTNIAKGWYDFCNSALKLEKIEWVEGPFTSAWLGYKAISLHHHETVGTSFQNNQVVIDWVNHQQLGSTVTCIGDGHDGIWNIIDQLAPDVQRREVLDWFHLIENLHKVGGSQKRLKQAQALLWKGQVKATKALFADCKGKQAQNFCRYLDKHCDRIINYEYHQAEQICSIGSGSVESAVKQIDRRTKISGAQWKRENVPQVLAHRCAYLNGLLSV
;
A
#
# COMPACT_ATOMS: atom_id res chain seq x y z
N MET A 1 -17.69 0.69 -21.30
CA MET A 1 -16.23 0.48 -21.30
C MET A 1 -16.00 -0.97 -21.64
N THR A 2 -15.16 -1.26 -22.62
CA THR A 2 -14.77 -2.62 -22.98
C THR A 2 -13.96 -3.22 -21.82
N THR A 3 -14.34 -4.39 -21.33
CA THR A 3 -13.58 -5.11 -20.30
C THR A 3 -12.27 -5.65 -20.88
N ALA A 4 -11.30 -5.96 -20.02
CA ALA A 4 -10.04 -6.59 -20.46
C ALA A 4 -10.29 -7.92 -21.21
N LEU A 5 -11.27 -8.70 -20.76
CA LEU A 5 -11.67 -9.96 -21.41
C LEU A 5 -12.21 -9.71 -22.83
N GLU A 6 -13.12 -8.75 -22.99
CA GLU A 6 -13.66 -8.38 -24.30
C GLU A 6 -12.57 -7.89 -25.26
N GLN A 7 -11.61 -7.12 -24.76
CA GLN A 7 -10.50 -6.62 -25.56
C GLN A 7 -9.58 -7.76 -26.04
N ILE A 8 -9.25 -8.72 -25.17
CA ILE A 8 -8.43 -9.88 -25.55
C ILE A 8 -9.19 -10.81 -26.50
N ASN A 9 -10.49 -11.05 -26.26
CA ASN A 9 -11.30 -11.86 -27.16
C ASN A 9 -11.43 -11.21 -28.55
N SER A 10 -11.59 -9.88 -28.61
CA SER A 10 -11.57 -9.15 -29.87
C SER A 10 -10.24 -9.29 -30.61
N PHE A 11 -9.11 -9.28 -29.89
CA PHE A 11 -7.79 -9.48 -30.48
C PHE A 11 -7.64 -10.87 -31.09
N PHE A 12 -8.01 -11.92 -30.35
CA PHE A 12 -7.93 -13.30 -30.86
C PHE A 12 -8.90 -13.55 -32.01
N ASN A 13 -10.11 -12.99 -31.97
CA ASN A 13 -11.04 -13.06 -33.10
C ASN A 13 -10.42 -12.42 -34.36
N ALA A 14 -9.76 -11.27 -34.24
CA ALA A 14 -9.08 -10.64 -35.36
C ALA A 14 -7.94 -11.51 -35.93
N ILE A 15 -7.24 -12.26 -35.08
CA ILE A 15 -6.20 -13.23 -35.52
C ILE A 15 -6.85 -14.41 -36.26
N LEU A 16 -7.95 -14.96 -35.75
CA LEU A 16 -8.70 -16.06 -36.37
C LEU A 16 -9.23 -15.66 -37.76
N THR A 17 -9.75 -14.45 -37.90
CA THR A 17 -10.28 -13.92 -39.17
C THR A 17 -9.21 -13.27 -40.06
N LYS A 18 -7.94 -13.21 -39.61
CA LYS A 18 -6.81 -12.57 -40.31
C LYS A 18 -7.02 -11.09 -40.63
N GLU A 19 -7.70 -10.37 -39.74
CA GLU A 19 -7.96 -8.92 -39.84
C GLU A 19 -6.75 -8.12 -39.35
N VAL A 20 -5.70 -8.07 -40.17
CA VAL A 20 -4.39 -7.49 -39.78
C VAL A 20 -4.44 -6.06 -39.25
N VAL A 21 -5.35 -5.23 -39.77
CA VAL A 21 -5.52 -3.84 -39.30
C VAL A 21 -6.03 -3.82 -37.86
N GLN A 22 -7.01 -4.66 -37.54
CA GLN A 22 -7.57 -4.77 -36.19
C GLN A 22 -6.57 -5.39 -35.20
N ILE A 23 -5.78 -6.36 -35.65
CA ILE A 23 -4.67 -6.92 -34.85
C ILE A 23 -3.66 -5.82 -34.52
N CYS A 24 -3.24 -5.02 -35.49
CA CYS A 24 -2.24 -3.97 -35.25
C CYS A 24 -2.73 -2.86 -34.31
N GLN A 25 -4.05 -2.60 -34.25
CA GLN A 25 -4.65 -1.57 -33.40
C GLN A 25 -4.62 -1.91 -31.90
N THR A 26 -4.36 -3.15 -31.51
CA THR A 26 -4.26 -3.53 -30.09
C THR A 26 -2.92 -3.18 -29.46
N TYR A 27 -1.90 -2.92 -30.29
CA TYR A 27 -0.57 -2.52 -29.85
C TYR A 27 -0.45 -1.01 -29.64
N ILE A 28 0.44 -0.62 -28.73
CA ILE A 28 0.82 0.78 -28.56
C ILE A 28 1.54 1.24 -29.84
N PRO A 29 1.12 2.36 -30.47
CA PRO A 29 1.70 2.82 -31.72
C PRO A 29 3.02 3.58 -31.50
N LYS A 30 4.02 2.89 -30.95
CA LYS A 30 5.35 3.44 -30.69
C LYS A 30 6.46 2.46 -31.07
N GLU A 31 7.57 2.99 -31.53
CA GLU A 31 8.74 2.20 -31.93
C GLU A 31 9.54 1.62 -30.75
N ASP A 32 9.25 2.04 -29.51
CA ASP A 32 9.78 1.43 -28.29
C ASP A 32 8.89 0.31 -27.72
N THR A 33 7.75 0.01 -28.38
CA THR A 33 6.85 -1.07 -27.97
C THR A 33 7.56 -2.41 -28.11
N TYR A 34 7.66 -3.15 -27.01
CA TYR A 34 8.27 -4.47 -26.97
C TYR A 34 7.21 -5.52 -26.67
N VAL A 35 7.17 -6.56 -27.51
CA VAL A 35 6.27 -7.70 -27.43
C VAL A 35 7.12 -8.95 -27.20
N PHE A 36 6.73 -9.78 -26.23
CA PHE A 36 7.47 -10.98 -25.82
C PHE A 36 6.50 -12.14 -25.65
N VAL A 37 6.79 -13.28 -26.31
CA VAL A 37 5.96 -14.49 -26.28
C VAL A 37 4.51 -14.19 -26.68
N GLU A 38 4.35 -13.28 -27.65
CA GLU A 38 3.05 -12.90 -28.19
C GLU A 38 3.20 -12.63 -29.70
N GLY A 39 2.36 -13.30 -30.50
CA GLY A 39 2.35 -13.16 -31.96
C GLY A 39 3.32 -14.08 -32.71
N PRO A 40 3.56 -13.81 -34.01
CA PRO A 40 4.26 -14.73 -34.91
C PRO A 40 5.78 -14.78 -34.70
N ARG A 41 6.31 -14.03 -33.73
CA ARG A 41 7.74 -13.97 -33.39
C ARG A 41 7.92 -14.10 -31.89
N TYR A 42 9.02 -14.73 -31.47
CA TYR A 42 9.31 -14.96 -30.05
C TYR A 42 9.46 -13.65 -29.25
N SER A 43 10.13 -12.66 -29.82
CA SER A 43 10.18 -11.30 -29.29
C SER A 43 10.33 -10.31 -30.44
N THR A 44 9.75 -9.11 -30.29
CA THR A 44 9.84 -8.06 -31.31
C THR A 44 9.73 -6.69 -30.67
N ILE A 45 10.60 -5.77 -31.09
CA ILE A 45 10.54 -4.37 -30.72
C ILE A 45 10.15 -3.52 -31.93
N GLY A 46 9.32 -2.52 -31.69
CA GLY A 46 8.92 -1.51 -32.65
C GLY A 46 7.62 -1.84 -33.37
N GLN A 47 6.73 -0.85 -33.44
CA GLN A 47 5.41 -0.97 -34.06
C GLN A 47 5.52 -1.41 -35.53
N THR A 48 6.50 -0.89 -36.26
CA THR A 48 6.76 -1.30 -37.65
C THR A 48 7.06 -2.80 -37.76
N ASN A 49 7.91 -3.32 -36.88
CA ASN A 49 8.31 -4.73 -36.91
C ASN A 49 7.19 -5.66 -36.43
N ILE A 50 6.43 -5.24 -35.41
CA ILE A 50 5.26 -5.95 -34.90
C ILE A 50 4.21 -6.06 -36.02
N ALA A 51 3.88 -4.93 -36.66
CA ALA A 51 2.92 -4.90 -37.75
C ALA A 51 3.37 -5.79 -38.91
N LYS A 52 4.64 -5.68 -39.34
CA LYS A 52 5.20 -6.55 -40.38
C LYS A 52 5.01 -8.03 -40.04
N GLY A 53 5.33 -8.44 -38.81
CA GLY A 53 5.14 -9.82 -38.36
C GLY A 53 3.69 -10.30 -38.52
N TRP A 54 2.72 -9.48 -38.15
CA TRP A 54 1.31 -9.80 -38.30
C TRP A 54 0.83 -9.83 -39.76
N TYR A 55 1.34 -8.94 -40.61
CA TYR A 55 1.11 -9.02 -42.07
C TYR A 55 1.69 -10.31 -42.65
N ASP A 56 2.91 -10.68 -42.29
CA ASP A 56 3.55 -11.93 -42.73
C ASP A 56 2.70 -13.15 -42.31
N PHE A 57 2.21 -13.18 -41.07
CA PHE A 57 1.30 -14.24 -40.58
C PHE A 57 -0.02 -14.29 -41.36
N CYS A 58 -0.71 -13.15 -41.52
CA CYS A 58 -2.00 -13.10 -42.20
C CYS A 58 -1.88 -13.53 -43.67
N ASN A 59 -0.79 -13.16 -44.34
CA ASN A 59 -0.53 -13.56 -45.73
C ASN A 59 -0.01 -15.00 -45.90
N SER A 60 0.43 -15.65 -44.82
CA SER A 60 0.92 -17.02 -44.88
C SER A 60 -0.20 -18.06 -45.00
N ALA A 61 0.18 -19.31 -45.32
CA ALA A 61 -0.74 -20.45 -45.26
C ALA A 61 -1.11 -20.86 -43.83
N LEU A 62 -0.38 -20.37 -42.80
CA LEU A 62 -0.66 -20.69 -41.40
C LEU A 62 -2.00 -20.09 -40.99
N LYS A 63 -2.73 -20.84 -40.17
CA LYS A 63 -4.01 -20.43 -39.58
C LYS A 63 -4.01 -20.82 -38.12
N LEU A 64 -4.49 -19.90 -37.29
CA LEU A 64 -4.88 -20.22 -35.93
C LEU A 64 -6.28 -20.85 -36.01
N GLU A 65 -6.46 -22.07 -35.50
CA GLU A 65 -7.75 -22.76 -35.58
C GLU A 65 -8.68 -22.37 -34.43
N LYS A 66 -8.15 -22.34 -33.21
CA LYS A 66 -8.89 -21.97 -32.02
C LYS A 66 -7.96 -21.46 -30.92
N ILE A 67 -8.51 -20.67 -30.02
CA ILE A 67 -7.90 -20.33 -28.74
C ILE A 67 -8.90 -20.62 -27.65
N GLU A 68 -8.47 -21.43 -26.70
CA GLU A 68 -9.26 -21.80 -25.53
C GLU A 68 -8.45 -21.40 -24.29
N TRP A 69 -9.10 -20.65 -23.40
CA TRP A 69 -8.54 -20.40 -22.09
C TRP A 69 -8.65 -21.69 -21.28
N VAL A 70 -7.49 -22.31 -20.99
CA VAL A 70 -7.42 -23.41 -20.02
C VAL A 70 -7.67 -22.85 -18.61
N GLU A 71 -7.09 -21.68 -18.34
CA GLU A 71 -7.33 -20.87 -17.15
C GLU A 71 -7.35 -19.38 -17.54
N GLY A 72 -8.25 -18.61 -16.94
CA GLY A 72 -8.32 -17.16 -17.16
C GLY A 72 -9.18 -16.75 -18.36
N PRO A 73 -9.02 -15.49 -18.85
CA PRO A 73 -8.11 -14.48 -18.33
C PRO A 73 -8.59 -13.94 -16.99
N PHE A 74 -7.66 -13.67 -16.08
CA PHE A 74 -7.94 -13.09 -14.78
C PHE A 74 -7.40 -11.67 -14.69
N THR A 75 -8.16 -10.78 -14.09
CA THR A 75 -7.66 -9.47 -13.67
C THR A 75 -7.07 -9.59 -12.26
N SER A 76 -5.80 -9.21 -12.09
CA SER A 76 -5.18 -9.11 -10.77
C SER A 76 -5.11 -7.63 -10.34
N ALA A 77 -5.21 -7.40 -9.04
CA ALA A 77 -5.08 -6.07 -8.45
C ALA A 77 -4.23 -6.15 -7.17
N TRP A 78 -3.36 -5.16 -6.99
CA TRP A 78 -2.58 -5.01 -5.77
C TRP A 78 -3.41 -4.32 -4.69
N LEU A 79 -4.06 -5.12 -3.84
CA LEU A 79 -4.91 -4.63 -2.75
C LEU A 79 -4.27 -4.91 -1.39
N GLY A 80 -4.33 -3.93 -0.51
CA GLY A 80 -3.87 -4.05 0.87
C GLY A 80 -4.99 -4.32 1.87
N TYR A 81 -4.63 -4.93 3.00
CA TYR A 81 -5.43 -4.96 4.23
C TYR A 81 -4.92 -3.90 5.22
N LYS A 82 -5.70 -3.63 6.27
CA LYS A 82 -5.31 -2.79 7.40
C LYS A 82 -5.24 -3.65 8.66
N ALA A 83 -4.35 -3.30 9.59
CA ALA A 83 -4.16 -3.99 10.85
C ALA A 83 -4.17 -3.01 12.02
N ILE A 84 -4.69 -3.46 13.15
CA ILE A 84 -4.66 -2.77 14.44
C ILE A 84 -4.10 -3.75 15.47
N SER A 85 -3.24 -3.26 16.36
CA SER A 85 -2.74 -4.01 17.51
C SER A 85 -3.15 -3.28 18.78
N LEU A 86 -3.87 -3.98 19.66
CA LEU A 86 -4.26 -3.46 20.97
C LEU A 86 -3.23 -3.89 22.01
N HIS A 87 -2.47 -2.93 22.53
CA HIS A 87 -1.31 -3.20 23.39
C HIS A 87 -1.66 -3.96 24.68
N HIS A 88 -2.77 -3.63 25.34
CA HIS A 88 -3.11 -4.25 26.63
C HIS A 88 -3.68 -5.67 26.50
N HIS A 89 -4.33 -5.97 25.37
CA HIS A 89 -4.95 -7.28 25.14
C HIS A 89 -4.07 -8.20 24.29
N GLU A 90 -2.89 -7.73 23.86
CA GLU A 90 -2.00 -8.41 22.90
C GLU A 90 -2.72 -8.91 21.64
N THR A 91 -3.86 -8.31 21.31
CA THR A 91 -4.72 -8.76 20.22
C THR A 91 -4.47 -7.96 18.97
N VAL A 92 -4.53 -8.65 17.84
CA VAL A 92 -4.44 -8.10 16.51
C VAL A 92 -5.79 -8.26 15.81
N GLY A 93 -6.27 -7.15 15.25
CA GLY A 93 -7.42 -7.12 14.35
C GLY A 93 -6.97 -6.73 12.95
N THR A 94 -7.65 -7.25 11.94
CA THR A 94 -7.40 -6.87 10.54
C THR A 94 -8.70 -6.59 9.81
N SER A 95 -8.60 -5.82 8.73
CA SER A 95 -9.70 -5.60 7.81
C SER A 95 -9.18 -5.58 6.38
N PHE A 96 -9.98 -6.12 5.45
CA PHE A 96 -9.68 -6.09 4.02
C PHE A 96 -10.80 -5.37 3.29
N GLN A 97 -10.49 -4.15 2.81
CA GLN A 97 -11.41 -3.32 2.02
C GLN A 97 -12.75 -2.97 2.72
N ASN A 98 -12.87 -3.27 4.02
CA ASN A 98 -13.98 -2.89 4.88
C ASN A 98 -13.46 -2.60 6.29
N ASN A 99 -13.03 -1.36 6.53
CA ASN A 99 -12.44 -0.96 7.81
C ASN A 99 -13.45 -0.97 8.96
N GLN A 100 -14.75 -0.91 8.68
CA GLN A 100 -15.79 -0.87 9.71
C GLN A 100 -15.73 -2.10 10.63
N VAL A 101 -15.39 -3.27 10.06
CA VAL A 101 -15.26 -4.52 10.82
C VAL A 101 -14.25 -4.39 11.97
N VAL A 102 -13.09 -3.76 11.71
CA VAL A 102 -12.06 -3.59 12.76
C VAL A 102 -12.38 -2.41 13.68
N ILE A 103 -13.01 -1.36 13.16
CA ILE A 103 -13.46 -0.20 13.95
C ILE A 103 -14.49 -0.64 14.99
N ASP A 104 -15.54 -1.33 14.55
CA ASP A 104 -16.58 -1.87 15.42
C ASP A 104 -15.94 -2.78 16.46
N TRP A 105 -15.12 -3.75 16.03
CA TRP A 105 -14.47 -4.68 16.94
C TRP A 105 -13.67 -3.98 18.05
N VAL A 106 -12.90 -2.94 17.73
CA VAL A 106 -12.15 -2.14 18.71
C VAL A 106 -13.09 -1.40 19.66
N ASN A 107 -14.14 -0.77 19.15
CA ASN A 107 -15.08 0.00 19.96
C ASN A 107 -15.95 -0.88 20.89
N HIS A 108 -16.07 -2.19 20.60
CA HIS A 108 -16.72 -3.15 21.50
C HIS A 108 -15.79 -3.68 22.60
N GLN A 109 -14.48 -3.38 22.56
CA GLN A 109 -13.57 -3.76 23.64
C GLN A 109 -13.77 -2.87 24.88
N GLN A 110 -13.37 -3.36 26.04
CA GLN A 110 -13.31 -2.54 27.26
C GLN A 110 -12.12 -1.58 27.18
N LEU A 111 -12.35 -0.40 26.59
CA LEU A 111 -11.33 0.63 26.45
C LEU A 111 -11.09 1.36 27.79
N GLY A 112 -9.84 1.79 28.01
CA GLY A 112 -9.47 2.60 29.16
C GLY A 112 -9.99 4.04 29.06
N SER A 113 -9.87 4.81 30.15
CA SER A 113 -10.26 6.23 30.18
C SER A 113 -9.46 7.11 29.21
N THR A 114 -8.26 6.67 28.83
CA THR A 114 -7.48 7.26 27.74
C THR A 114 -6.98 6.15 26.82
N VAL A 115 -7.27 6.29 25.54
CA VAL A 115 -6.84 5.39 24.47
C VAL A 115 -5.77 6.11 23.66
N THR A 116 -4.54 5.62 23.72
CA THR A 116 -3.46 6.17 22.87
C THR A 116 -3.46 5.46 21.51
N CYS A 117 -3.74 6.22 20.46
CA CYS A 117 -3.76 5.76 19.08
C CYS A 117 -2.48 6.20 18.38
N ILE A 118 -1.62 5.24 18.04
CA ILE A 118 -0.37 5.49 17.33
C ILE A 118 -0.57 5.18 15.86
N GLY A 119 -0.23 6.13 14.99
CA GLY A 119 -0.40 6.01 13.54
C GLY A 119 0.81 6.53 12.77
N ASP A 120 0.96 6.06 11.53
CA ASP A 120 1.92 6.62 10.58
C ASP A 120 1.43 7.98 10.03
N GLY A 121 2.13 8.54 9.05
CA GLY A 121 1.73 9.80 8.40
C GLY A 121 0.56 9.71 7.43
N HIS A 122 -0.06 8.53 7.22
CA HIS A 122 -0.97 8.29 6.12
C HIS A 122 -2.43 8.53 6.52
N ASP A 123 -3.18 9.30 5.71
CA ASP A 123 -4.57 9.69 6.03
C ASP A 123 -5.49 8.50 6.26
N GLY A 124 -5.34 7.44 5.46
CA GLY A 124 -6.11 6.22 5.64
C GLY A 124 -5.98 5.55 7.02
N ILE A 125 -4.93 5.83 7.80
CA ILE A 125 -4.82 5.37 9.19
C ILE A 125 -5.57 6.31 10.13
N TRP A 126 -5.41 7.63 9.95
CA TRP A 126 -6.11 8.63 10.75
C TRP A 126 -7.62 8.59 10.56
N ASN A 127 -8.10 8.30 9.35
CA ASN A 127 -9.53 8.10 9.08
C ASN A 127 -10.13 6.90 9.84
N ILE A 128 -9.31 5.89 10.18
CA ILE A 128 -9.72 4.77 11.02
C ILE A 128 -9.69 5.22 12.48
N ILE A 129 -8.58 5.81 12.93
CA ILE A 129 -8.37 6.29 14.31
C ILE A 129 -9.46 7.28 14.74
N ASP A 130 -9.92 8.15 13.84
CA ASP A 130 -10.98 9.13 14.11
C ASP A 130 -12.32 8.48 14.51
N GLN A 131 -12.55 7.24 14.10
CA GLN A 131 -13.73 6.46 14.43
C GLN A 131 -13.52 5.52 15.63
N LEU A 132 -12.31 5.49 16.20
CA LEU A 132 -12.00 4.70 17.39
C LEU A 132 -12.13 5.56 18.64
N ALA A 133 -12.83 5.04 19.65
CA ALA A 133 -13.07 5.71 20.92
C ALA A 133 -13.72 7.12 20.78
N PRO A 134 -14.39 7.63 21.82
CA PRO A 134 -14.77 9.03 21.87
C PRO A 134 -13.55 9.95 21.79
N ASP A 135 -13.67 11.08 21.08
CA ASP A 135 -12.59 12.05 20.89
C ASP A 135 -11.93 12.49 22.21
N VAL A 136 -12.74 12.72 23.25
CA VAL A 136 -12.26 13.10 24.60
C VAL A 136 -11.41 12.04 25.30
N GLN A 137 -11.49 10.79 24.88
CA GLN A 137 -10.67 9.69 25.40
C GLN A 137 -9.45 9.42 24.53
N ARG A 138 -9.39 9.98 23.32
CA ARG A 138 -8.40 9.61 22.31
C ARG A 138 -7.18 10.52 22.38
N ARG A 139 -6.01 9.90 22.54
CA ARG A 139 -4.70 10.56 22.38
C ARG A 139 -4.08 10.08 21.07
N GLU A 140 -4.05 10.94 20.07
CA GLU A 140 -3.40 10.65 18.79
C GLU A 140 -1.91 10.95 18.87
N VAL A 141 -1.07 9.97 18.52
CA VAL A 141 0.39 10.11 18.54
C VAL A 141 0.96 9.69 17.19
N LEU A 142 1.68 10.60 16.55
CA LEU A 142 2.40 10.29 15.32
C LEU A 142 3.59 9.40 15.66
N ASP A 143 3.74 8.29 14.93
CA ASP A 143 4.87 7.37 15.06
C ASP A 143 6.21 8.12 14.91
N TRP A 144 7.04 8.03 15.96
CA TRP A 144 8.32 8.71 16.03
C TRP A 144 9.28 8.31 14.92
N PHE A 145 9.37 7.01 14.60
CA PHE A 145 10.31 6.51 13.59
C PHE A 145 9.90 6.96 12.19
N HIS A 146 8.60 6.98 11.89
CA HIS A 146 8.07 7.52 10.64
C HIS A 146 8.29 9.04 10.53
N LEU A 147 8.15 9.78 11.64
CA LEU A 147 8.47 11.21 11.68
C LEU A 147 9.95 11.45 11.35
N ILE A 148 10.86 10.68 11.94
CA ILE A 148 12.31 10.80 11.70
C ILE A 148 12.71 10.33 10.30
N GLU A 149 12.08 9.30 9.74
CA GLU A 149 12.28 8.95 8.34
C GLU A 149 11.91 10.11 7.40
N ASN A 150 10.79 10.79 7.66
CA ASN A 150 10.39 11.97 6.89
C ASN A 150 11.37 13.14 7.05
N LEU A 151 11.93 13.33 8.25
CA LEU A 151 13.00 14.30 8.48
C LEU A 151 14.24 13.96 7.64
N HIS A 152 14.67 12.69 7.63
CA HIS A 152 15.87 12.26 6.91
C HIS A 152 15.72 12.36 5.38
N LYS A 153 14.51 12.23 4.84
CA LYS A 153 14.20 12.48 3.42
C LYS A 153 14.49 13.92 2.98
N VAL A 154 14.57 14.89 3.91
CA VAL A 154 14.96 16.26 3.59
C VAL A 154 16.42 16.34 3.10
N GLY A 155 17.31 15.54 3.70
CA GLY A 155 18.73 15.52 3.38
C GLY A 155 19.48 16.82 3.71
N GLY A 156 20.71 16.95 3.19
CA GLY A 156 21.53 18.15 3.35
C GLY A 156 22.30 18.21 4.67
N SER A 157 22.13 19.29 5.44
CA SER A 157 22.95 19.58 6.62
C SER A 157 22.65 18.65 7.79
N GLN A 158 23.59 17.75 8.10
CA GLN A 158 23.49 16.81 9.22
C GLN A 158 23.35 17.52 10.58
N LYS A 159 23.99 18.69 10.76
CA LYS A 159 23.85 19.50 11.97
C LYS A 159 22.41 19.97 12.15
N ARG A 160 21.78 20.45 11.07
CA ARG A 160 20.37 20.88 11.08
C ARG A 160 19.43 19.72 11.37
N LEU A 161 19.65 18.55 10.74
CA LEU A 161 18.82 17.37 10.97
C LEU A 161 18.89 16.91 12.43
N LYS A 162 20.07 16.88 13.04
CA LYS A 162 20.24 16.56 14.48
C LYS A 162 19.52 17.57 15.38
N GLN A 163 19.60 18.87 15.06
CA GLN A 163 18.88 19.91 15.81
C GLN A 163 17.37 19.75 15.67
N ALA A 164 16.87 19.51 14.46
CA ALA A 164 15.45 19.26 14.19
C ALA A 164 14.95 18.03 14.95
N GLN A 165 15.70 16.93 14.94
CA GLN A 165 15.38 15.72 15.70
C GLN A 165 15.29 16.01 17.20
N ALA A 166 16.25 16.74 17.78
CA ALA A 166 16.23 17.09 19.20
C ALA A 166 15.03 17.98 19.59
N LEU A 167 14.64 18.92 18.72
CA LEU A 167 13.45 19.75 18.92
C LEU A 167 12.16 18.93 18.83
N LEU A 168 12.04 18.06 17.81
CA LEU A 168 10.88 17.17 17.65
C LEU A 168 10.76 16.16 18.78
N TRP A 169 11.87 15.68 19.33
CA TRP A 169 11.87 14.79 20.50
C TRP A 169 11.13 15.40 21.70
N LYS A 170 11.15 16.74 21.80
CA LYS A 170 10.46 17.52 22.83
C LYS A 170 9.12 18.11 22.36
N GLY A 171 8.61 17.69 21.20
CA GLY A 171 7.36 18.20 20.62
C GLY A 171 7.42 19.61 20.04
N GLN A 172 8.61 20.18 19.83
CA GLN A 172 8.79 21.60 19.46
C GLN A 172 8.63 21.86 17.96
N VAL A 173 7.42 21.65 17.41
CA VAL A 173 7.14 21.75 15.97
C VAL A 173 7.50 23.11 15.37
N LYS A 174 7.09 24.22 16.01
CA LYS A 174 7.34 25.58 15.50
C LYS A 174 8.84 25.89 15.39
N ALA A 175 9.61 25.53 16.42
CA ALA A 175 11.06 25.72 16.44
C ALA A 175 11.74 24.87 15.36
N THR A 176 11.29 23.62 15.17
CA THR A 176 11.79 22.75 14.11
C THR A 176 11.57 23.36 12.73
N LYS A 177 10.37 23.88 12.44
CA LYS A 177 10.07 24.53 11.16
C LYS A 177 10.96 25.74 10.88
N ALA A 178 11.28 26.52 11.90
CA ALA A 178 12.17 27.69 11.75
C ALA A 178 13.57 27.31 11.23
N LEU A 179 14.08 26.11 11.55
CA LEU A 179 15.36 25.62 11.01
C LEU A 179 15.35 25.43 9.49
N PHE A 180 14.16 25.29 8.88
CA PHE A 180 13.97 25.06 7.46
C PHE A 180 13.40 26.27 6.72
N ALA A 181 13.24 27.42 7.37
CA ALA A 181 12.64 28.63 6.76
C ALA A 181 13.35 29.06 5.47
N ASP A 182 14.68 29.00 5.45
CA ASP A 182 15.49 29.38 4.29
C ASP A 182 15.63 28.26 3.23
N CYS A 183 15.07 27.07 3.49
CA CYS A 183 15.19 25.93 2.60
C CYS A 183 14.13 25.97 1.50
N LYS A 184 14.56 26.29 0.27
CA LYS A 184 13.68 26.32 -0.92
C LYS A 184 13.44 24.94 -1.56
N GLY A 185 14.11 23.90 -1.08
CA GLY A 185 13.99 22.55 -1.62
C GLY A 185 12.61 21.94 -1.37
N LYS A 186 12.06 21.26 -2.38
CA LYS A 186 10.74 20.62 -2.32
C LYS A 186 10.61 19.66 -1.12
N GLN A 187 11.68 18.92 -0.79
CA GLN A 187 11.68 18.01 0.35
C GLN A 187 11.50 18.74 1.70
N ALA A 188 12.17 19.87 1.91
CA ALA A 188 12.03 20.68 3.12
C ALA A 188 10.63 21.29 3.26
N GLN A 189 10.07 21.77 2.14
CA GLN A 189 8.70 22.28 2.09
C GLN A 189 7.67 21.18 2.36
N ASN A 190 7.85 19.98 1.80
CA ASN A 190 7.01 18.82 2.06
C ASN A 190 7.06 18.44 3.54
N PHE A 191 8.25 18.42 4.13
CA PHE A 191 8.41 18.12 5.56
C PHE A 191 7.75 19.16 6.46
N CYS A 192 7.89 20.46 6.15
CA CYS A 192 7.20 21.50 6.91
C CYS A 192 5.67 21.36 6.84
N ARG A 193 5.12 21.04 5.66
CA ARG A 193 3.67 20.75 5.51
C ARG A 193 3.25 19.49 6.26
N TYR A 194 4.10 18.47 6.28
CA TYR A 194 3.89 17.24 7.04
C TYR A 194 3.82 17.53 8.55
N LEU A 195 4.72 18.38 9.05
CA LEU A 195 4.69 18.85 10.44
C LEU A 195 3.43 19.65 10.77
N ASP A 196 2.99 20.54 9.86
CA ASP A 196 1.75 21.30 10.05
C ASP A 196 0.52 20.39 10.13
N LYS A 197 0.47 19.39 9.25
CA LYS A 197 -0.64 18.43 9.19
C LYS A 197 -0.77 17.58 10.46
N HIS A 198 0.36 17.29 11.11
CA HIS A 198 0.41 16.38 12.25
C HIS A 198 0.80 17.09 13.56
N CYS A 199 0.73 18.42 13.63
CA CYS A 199 1.26 19.18 14.77
C CYS A 199 0.65 18.73 16.11
N ASP A 200 -0.65 18.46 16.13
CA ASP A 200 -1.37 18.06 17.34
C ASP A 200 -1.06 16.62 17.79
N ARG A 201 -0.45 15.84 16.89
CA ARG A 201 -0.05 14.44 17.12
C ARG A 201 1.42 14.29 17.52
N ILE A 202 2.19 15.38 17.41
CA ILE A 202 3.61 15.41 17.79
C ILE A 202 3.69 15.86 19.26
N ILE A 203 3.74 14.87 20.13
CA ILE A 203 3.85 15.03 21.58
C ILE A 203 5.30 15.30 22.03
N ASN A 204 5.49 15.53 23.33
CA ASN A 204 6.81 15.45 23.96
C ASN A 204 7.21 13.98 24.13
N TYR A 205 7.83 13.40 23.11
CA TYR A 205 8.27 11.99 23.10
C TYR A 205 9.27 11.67 24.22
N GLU A 206 10.17 12.60 24.56
CA GLU A 206 11.12 12.49 25.68
C GLU A 206 10.38 12.17 26.98
N TYR A 207 9.40 13.02 27.33
CA TYR A 207 8.62 12.87 28.55
C TYR A 207 7.77 11.60 28.54
N HIS A 208 7.05 11.32 27.44
CA HIS A 208 6.15 10.17 27.37
C HIS A 208 6.89 8.84 27.41
N GLN A 209 8.09 8.77 26.83
CA GLN A 209 8.92 7.57 26.91
C GLN A 209 9.54 7.41 28.31
N ALA A 210 10.09 8.49 28.89
CA ALA A 210 10.73 8.44 30.21
C ALA A 210 9.75 8.04 31.32
N GLU A 211 8.54 8.60 31.30
CA GLU A 211 7.48 8.32 32.26
C GLU A 211 6.63 7.09 31.89
N GLN A 212 6.98 6.38 30.80
CA GLN A 212 6.27 5.18 30.32
C GLN A 212 4.76 5.40 30.11
N ILE A 213 4.36 6.61 29.70
CA ILE A 213 2.96 7.01 29.55
C ILE A 213 2.29 6.27 28.39
N CYS A 214 3.02 6.09 27.28
CA CYS A 214 2.58 5.33 26.12
C CYS A 214 3.76 4.93 25.24
N SER A 215 3.53 3.98 24.32
CA SER A 215 4.50 3.76 23.23
C SER A 215 4.61 5.02 22.35
N ILE A 216 5.79 5.22 21.77
CA ILE A 216 6.10 6.30 20.82
C ILE A 216 6.18 5.82 19.37
N GLY A 217 6.07 4.50 19.16
CA GLY A 217 6.19 3.88 17.85
C GLY A 217 5.22 2.72 17.67
N SER A 218 4.91 2.43 16.41
CA SER A 218 3.96 1.42 15.95
C SER A 218 4.58 0.02 15.80
N GLY A 219 5.74 -0.23 16.41
CA GLY A 219 6.48 -1.49 16.25
C GLY A 219 5.69 -2.76 16.60
N SER A 220 4.72 -2.68 17.51
CA SER A 220 3.80 -3.80 17.78
C SER A 220 2.92 -4.13 16.58
N VAL A 221 2.35 -3.11 15.93
CA VAL A 221 1.56 -3.24 14.70
C VAL A 221 2.44 -3.74 13.56
N GLU A 222 3.63 -3.18 13.38
CA GLU A 222 4.57 -3.64 12.34
C GLU A 222 4.97 -5.10 12.53
N SER A 223 5.22 -5.52 13.78
CA SER A 223 5.51 -6.91 14.12
C SER A 223 4.33 -7.83 13.79
N ALA A 224 3.12 -7.43 14.16
CA ALA A 224 1.90 -8.16 13.84
C ALA A 224 1.70 -8.29 12.31
N VAL A 225 1.84 -7.20 11.57
CA VAL A 225 1.77 -7.18 10.09
C VAL A 225 2.81 -8.12 9.49
N LYS A 226 4.06 -8.09 9.96
CA LYS A 226 5.11 -9.03 9.50
C LYS A 226 4.71 -10.48 9.74
N GLN A 227 4.11 -10.80 10.88
CA GLN A 227 3.67 -12.16 11.20
C GLN A 227 2.46 -12.63 10.37
N ILE A 228 1.56 -11.72 10.01
CA ILE A 228 0.46 -12.00 9.07
C ILE A 228 1.02 -12.20 7.66
N ASP A 229 1.88 -11.28 7.20
CA ASP A 229 2.46 -11.25 5.85
C ASP A 229 3.30 -12.48 5.52
N ARG A 230 3.91 -13.14 6.52
CA ARG A 230 4.58 -14.44 6.37
C ARG A 230 3.71 -15.51 5.70
N ARG A 231 2.39 -15.39 5.75
CA ARG A 231 1.45 -16.32 5.12
C ARG A 231 0.58 -15.70 4.03
N THR A 232 0.35 -14.39 4.06
CA THR A 232 -0.50 -13.71 3.08
C THR A 232 0.27 -13.13 1.89
N LYS A 233 1.57 -12.84 2.03
CA LYS A 233 2.42 -12.23 0.99
C LYS A 233 3.63 -13.10 0.65
N ILE A 234 3.37 -14.33 0.25
CA ILE A 234 4.40 -15.26 -0.22
C ILE A 234 4.67 -15.01 -1.70
N SER A 235 5.92 -15.21 -2.16
CA SER A 235 6.28 -15.07 -3.58
C SER A 235 5.38 -15.94 -4.47
N GLY A 236 4.79 -15.34 -5.51
CA GLY A 236 3.89 -16.00 -6.45
C GLY A 236 2.46 -16.26 -5.91
N ALA A 237 2.18 -15.99 -4.63
CA ALA A 237 0.84 -16.21 -4.08
C ALA A 237 -0.14 -15.14 -4.57
N GLN A 238 -1.33 -15.59 -4.96
CA GLN A 238 -2.46 -14.75 -5.29
C GLN A 238 -3.69 -15.26 -4.55
N TRP A 239 -4.59 -14.36 -4.19
CA TRP A 239 -5.80 -14.68 -3.44
C TRP A 239 -7.02 -14.26 -4.22
N LYS A 240 -8.04 -15.12 -4.26
CA LYS A 240 -9.39 -14.70 -4.60
C LYS A 240 -9.85 -13.67 -3.57
N ARG A 241 -10.42 -12.55 -4.03
CA ARG A 241 -10.75 -11.39 -3.19
C ARG A 241 -11.62 -11.79 -1.99
N GLU A 242 -12.60 -12.66 -2.24
CA GLU A 242 -13.55 -13.21 -1.28
C GLU A 242 -12.91 -14.08 -0.19
N ASN A 243 -11.74 -14.67 -0.46
CA ASN A 243 -11.04 -15.55 0.49
C ASN A 243 -10.06 -14.78 1.40
N VAL A 244 -9.67 -13.56 1.02
CA VAL A 244 -8.69 -12.76 1.79
C VAL A 244 -9.18 -12.50 3.24
N PRO A 245 -10.44 -12.10 3.49
CA PRO A 245 -10.93 -11.90 4.86
C PRO A 245 -10.81 -13.16 5.73
N GLN A 246 -11.09 -14.34 5.19
CA GLN A 246 -11.01 -15.60 5.92
C GLN A 246 -9.57 -15.93 6.34
N VAL A 247 -8.62 -15.76 5.41
CA VAL A 247 -7.19 -16.01 5.70
C VAL A 247 -6.70 -15.04 6.76
N LEU A 248 -7.05 -13.76 6.65
CA LEU A 248 -6.70 -12.75 7.64
C LEU A 248 -7.31 -13.06 9.02
N ALA A 249 -8.58 -13.48 9.07
CA ALA A 249 -9.25 -13.90 10.30
C ALA A 249 -8.55 -15.09 10.95
N HIS A 250 -8.17 -16.12 10.19
CA HIS A 250 -7.38 -17.25 10.71
C HIS A 250 -6.02 -16.80 11.26
N ARG A 251 -5.33 -15.87 10.58
CA ARG A 251 -4.05 -15.34 11.09
C ARG A 251 -4.24 -14.54 12.36
N CYS A 252 -5.29 -13.73 12.47
CA CYS A 252 -5.62 -13.01 13.70
C CYS A 252 -5.97 -13.97 14.83
N ALA A 253 -6.81 -14.97 14.58
CA ALA A 253 -7.16 -15.99 15.59
C ALA A 253 -5.93 -16.72 16.12
N TYR A 254 -5.00 -17.09 15.24
CA TYR A 254 -3.72 -17.69 15.63
C TYR A 254 -2.89 -16.75 16.51
N LEU A 255 -2.69 -15.49 16.07
CA LEU A 255 -1.89 -14.51 16.80
C LEU A 255 -2.51 -14.11 18.15
N ASN A 256 -3.84 -14.17 18.23
CA ASN A 256 -4.59 -13.87 19.45
C ASN A 256 -4.76 -15.10 20.36
N GLY A 257 -4.10 -16.23 20.06
CA GLY A 257 -4.17 -17.45 20.88
C GLY A 257 -5.53 -18.15 20.89
N LEU A 258 -6.43 -17.82 19.96
CA LEU A 258 -7.78 -18.38 19.88
C LEU A 258 -7.83 -19.75 19.20
N LEU A 259 -6.72 -20.21 18.63
CA LEU A 259 -6.56 -21.54 18.08
C LEU A 259 -5.79 -22.39 19.09
N SER A 260 -6.46 -23.38 19.68
CA SER A 260 -5.78 -24.41 20.48
C SER A 260 -4.85 -25.21 19.57
N VAL A 261 -3.58 -25.30 19.94
CA VAL A 261 -2.64 -26.31 19.41
C VAL A 261 -2.65 -27.51 20.35
#